data_AF-A0A221NPZ7-F1
#
_entry.id   AF-A0A221NPZ7-F1
#
_cell.length_a   1.000
_cell.length_b   1.000
_cell.length_c   1.000
_cell.angle_alpha   90.00
_cell.angle_beta   90.00
_cell.angle_gamma   90.00
#
_symmetry.space_group_name_H-M   'P 1'
#
loop_
_entity.id
_entity.type
_entity.pdbx_description
1 polymer ?
#
loop_
_entity_poly.entity_id
_entity_poly.type
_entity_poly.pdbx_seq_one_letter_code
_entity_poly.pdbx_strand_id
1 'polypeptide(L)'
;MMASLWFGLIASSALVIGALIGVRFELPKRLLAILLSFAAGSLITALAFELFEDAYQQGGIVRAAVGLLAGAIVFTALSAFLDRLAQPGRTSKSKPADEVQGSPKLDTDAAASDRAATSASTRGAAGMALLAAVTLDGVPENVALGISLEEGSGGLALLAAIFVSNFPEALVGASSMRSQGRKAGSIMLLWSVCAVLLVAAVVLGAGPLSSAEPATISLPLAFAAGAVIASLADTLMPEAYEHGGPAVALSTAAGFVLSFTLSLV
;
A
#
# COMPACT_ATOMS: atom_id res chain seq x y z
N MET A 1 -20.78 -12.77 -11.85
CA MET A 1 -19.96 -13.83 -11.20
C MET A 1 -18.73 -14.31 -11.99
N MET A 2 -18.83 -14.84 -13.22
CA MET A 2 -17.61 -15.29 -13.94
C MET A 2 -16.67 -14.13 -14.28
N ALA A 3 -17.21 -12.97 -14.67
CA ALA A 3 -16.43 -11.77 -14.95
C ALA A 3 -15.69 -11.26 -13.69
N SER A 4 -16.34 -11.18 -12.54
CA SER A 4 -15.71 -10.72 -11.29
C SER A 4 -14.58 -11.63 -10.83
N LEU A 5 -14.67 -12.95 -11.07
CA LEU A 5 -13.55 -13.87 -10.85
C LEU A 5 -12.35 -13.54 -11.76
N TRP A 6 -12.57 -13.30 -13.05
CA TRP A 6 -11.49 -12.93 -13.97
C TRP A 6 -10.85 -11.60 -13.61
N PHE A 7 -11.65 -10.59 -13.28
CA PHE A 7 -11.15 -9.28 -12.84
C PHE A 7 -10.35 -9.39 -11.56
N GLY A 8 -10.87 -10.11 -10.55
CA GLY A 8 -10.14 -10.35 -9.31
C GLY A 8 -8.82 -11.08 -9.54
N LEU A 9 -8.81 -12.12 -10.39
CA LEU A 9 -7.60 -12.86 -10.74
C LEU A 9 -6.56 -11.97 -11.45
N ILE A 10 -6.99 -11.12 -12.38
CA ILE A 10 -6.09 -10.20 -13.08
C ILE A 10 -5.52 -9.17 -12.10
N ALA A 11 -6.36 -8.53 -11.28
CA ALA A 11 -5.93 -7.55 -10.27
C ALA A 11 -4.91 -8.16 -9.31
N SER A 12 -5.25 -9.33 -8.76
CA SER A 12 -4.45 -10.01 -7.73
C SER A 12 -3.21 -10.70 -8.30
N SER A 13 -3.12 -10.90 -9.63
CA SER A 13 -1.92 -11.42 -10.27
C SER A 13 -0.73 -10.48 -10.13
N ALA A 14 -0.96 -9.16 -10.02
CA ALA A 14 0.07 -8.17 -9.70
C ALA A 14 0.87 -8.56 -8.45
N LEU A 15 0.17 -9.02 -7.40
CA LEU A 15 0.78 -9.42 -6.14
C LEU A 15 1.67 -10.65 -6.29
N VAL A 16 1.17 -11.68 -6.98
CA VAL A 16 1.90 -12.94 -7.16
C VAL A 16 3.10 -12.73 -8.08
N ILE A 17 2.95 -11.99 -9.18
CA ILE A 17 4.02 -11.70 -10.13
C ILE A 17 5.07 -10.79 -9.48
N GLY A 18 4.63 -9.73 -8.79
CA GLY A 18 5.52 -8.83 -8.04
C GLY A 18 6.32 -9.60 -7.01
N ALA A 19 5.66 -10.41 -6.18
CA ALA A 19 6.32 -11.23 -5.18
C ALA A 19 7.31 -12.24 -5.79
N LEU A 20 6.95 -12.90 -6.89
CA LEU A 20 7.82 -13.83 -7.60
C LEU A 20 9.10 -13.13 -8.08
N ILE A 21 8.97 -11.93 -8.65
CA ILE A 21 10.11 -11.13 -9.11
C ILE A 21 10.96 -10.70 -7.91
N GLY A 22 10.35 -10.18 -6.85
CA GLY A 22 11.06 -9.74 -5.64
C GLY A 22 11.80 -10.88 -4.91
N VAL A 23 11.28 -12.11 -4.97
CA VAL A 23 11.95 -13.29 -4.44
C VAL A 23 13.08 -13.77 -5.35
N ARG A 24 12.88 -13.76 -6.68
CA ARG A 24 13.81 -14.39 -7.62
C ARG A 24 14.98 -13.50 -8.01
N PHE A 25 14.77 -12.19 -8.07
CA PHE A 25 15.76 -11.22 -8.56
C PHE A 25 16.25 -10.31 -7.44
N GLU A 26 17.55 -10.01 -7.44
CA GLU A 26 18.14 -8.97 -6.59
C GLU A 26 18.16 -7.66 -7.37
N LEU A 27 17.11 -6.86 -7.20
CA LEU A 27 17.01 -5.56 -7.87
C LEU A 27 17.80 -4.51 -7.09
N PRO A 28 18.42 -3.54 -7.79
CA PRO A 28 19.14 -2.46 -7.13
C PRO A 28 18.18 -1.63 -6.27
N LYS A 29 18.61 -1.26 -5.06
CA LYS A 29 17.82 -0.48 -4.09
C LYS A 29 17.20 0.79 -4.67
N ARG A 30 17.91 1.45 -5.59
CA ARG A 30 17.41 2.64 -6.32
C ARG A 30 16.17 2.32 -7.16
N LEU A 31 16.14 1.17 -7.85
CA LEU A 31 15.00 0.77 -8.66
C LEU A 31 13.80 0.44 -7.77
N LEU A 32 14.01 -0.27 -6.66
CA LEU A 32 12.96 -0.54 -5.68
C LEU A 32 12.35 0.75 -5.15
N ALA A 33 13.17 1.74 -4.79
CA ALA A 33 12.71 3.03 -4.33
C ALA A 33 11.93 3.82 -5.40
N ILE A 34 12.37 3.78 -6.66
CA ILE A 34 11.66 4.43 -7.78
C ILE A 34 10.30 3.76 -8.01
N LEU A 35 10.24 2.42 -7.98
CA LEU A 35 8.99 1.68 -8.11
C LEU A 35 8.04 1.96 -6.95
N LEU A 36 8.57 2.01 -5.72
CA LEU A 36 7.79 2.31 -4.52
C LEU A 36 7.24 3.74 -4.53
N SER A 37 8.06 4.72 -4.94
CA SER A 37 7.63 6.11 -5.03
C SER A 37 6.57 6.32 -6.11
N PHE A 38 6.65 5.54 -7.18
CA PHE A 38 5.62 5.51 -8.22
C PHE A 38 4.29 4.97 -7.68
N ALA A 39 4.31 3.84 -6.97
CA ALA A 39 3.13 3.30 -6.29
C ALA A 39 2.56 4.30 -5.28
N ALA A 40 3.41 4.95 -4.49
CA ALA A 40 2.98 5.99 -3.56
C ALA A 40 2.24 7.14 -4.27
N GLY A 41 2.70 7.56 -5.45
CA GLY A 41 2.01 8.54 -6.28
C GLY A 41 0.63 8.07 -6.75
N SER A 42 0.54 6.82 -7.21
CA SER A 42 -0.72 6.20 -7.63
C SER A 42 -1.71 6.09 -6.47
N LEU A 43 -1.25 5.69 -5.29
CA LEU A 43 -2.07 5.58 -4.08
C LEU A 43 -2.58 6.92 -3.57
N ILE A 44 -1.82 8.02 -3.73
CA ILE A 44 -2.32 9.36 -3.37
C ILE A 44 -3.56 9.72 -4.21
N THR A 45 -3.54 9.36 -5.50
CA THR A 45 -4.70 9.55 -6.38
C THR A 45 -5.87 8.69 -5.94
N ALA A 46 -5.66 7.37 -5.77
CA ALA A 46 -6.71 6.45 -5.35
C ALA A 46 -7.32 6.85 -4.00
N LEU A 47 -6.48 7.20 -3.02
CA LEU A 47 -6.88 7.77 -1.73
C LEU A 47 -7.83 8.95 -1.89
N ALA A 48 -7.41 9.95 -2.69
CA ALA A 48 -8.10 11.24 -2.74
C ALA A 48 -9.41 11.18 -3.53
N PHE A 49 -9.40 10.51 -4.68
CA PHE A 49 -10.49 10.57 -5.67
C PHE A 49 -11.36 9.32 -5.71
N GLU A 50 -10.85 8.16 -5.30
CA GLU A 50 -11.56 6.88 -5.42
C GLU A 50 -12.01 6.32 -4.06
N LEU A 51 -11.24 6.55 -2.99
CA LEU A 51 -11.57 6.01 -1.67
C LEU A 51 -12.26 7.04 -0.78
N PHE A 52 -11.61 8.18 -0.52
CA PHE A 52 -12.12 9.16 0.43
C PHE A 52 -13.29 9.96 -0.14
N GLU A 53 -13.20 10.37 -1.41
CA GLU A 53 -14.27 11.09 -2.09
C GLU A 53 -15.55 10.24 -2.19
N ASP A 54 -15.45 8.99 -2.66
CA ASP A 54 -16.58 8.07 -2.72
C ASP A 54 -17.20 7.81 -1.34
N ALA A 55 -16.36 7.61 -0.32
CA ALA A 55 -16.85 7.47 1.05
C ALA A 55 -17.59 8.72 1.55
N TYR A 56 -17.11 9.90 1.20
CA TYR A 56 -17.76 11.16 1.54
C TYR A 56 -19.09 11.32 0.79
N GLN A 57 -19.14 11.02 -0.50
CA GLN A 57 -20.36 11.14 -1.30
C GLN A 57 -21.44 10.15 -0.86
N GLN A 58 -21.06 8.91 -0.52
CA GLN A 58 -21.99 7.86 -0.14
C GLN A 58 -22.43 7.91 1.34
N GLY A 59 -21.55 8.37 2.25
CA GLY A 59 -21.75 8.29 3.70
C GLY A 59 -21.73 9.61 4.45
N GLY A 60 -21.37 10.71 3.79
CA GLY A 60 -21.16 12.02 4.40
C GLY A 60 -19.85 12.13 5.20
N ILE A 61 -19.46 13.36 5.54
CA ILE A 61 -18.15 13.69 6.12
C ILE A 61 -17.87 12.99 7.45
N VAL A 62 -18.89 12.77 8.30
CA VAL A 62 -18.70 12.14 9.61
C VAL A 62 -18.27 10.69 9.45
N ARG A 63 -18.93 9.92 8.58
CA ARG A 63 -18.57 8.52 8.33
C ARG A 63 -17.21 8.42 7.65
N ALA A 64 -16.95 9.30 6.68
CA ALA A 64 -15.67 9.36 5.99
C ALA A 64 -14.51 9.67 6.95
N ALA A 65 -14.64 10.67 7.81
CA ALA A 65 -13.60 11.04 8.77
C ALA A 65 -13.38 9.94 9.83
N VAL A 66 -14.45 9.35 10.36
CA VAL A 66 -14.34 8.26 11.36
C VAL A 66 -13.70 7.03 10.74
N GLY A 67 -14.11 6.64 9.53
CA GLY A 67 -13.52 5.51 8.82
C GLY A 67 -12.04 5.73 8.54
N LEU A 68 -11.67 6.92 8.04
CA LEU A 68 -10.27 7.28 7.76
C LEU A 68 -9.40 7.23 9.03
N LEU A 69 -9.87 7.81 10.13
CA LEU A 69 -9.13 7.76 11.39
C LEU A 69 -9.01 6.32 11.93
N ALA A 70 -10.09 5.53 11.84
CA ALA A 70 -10.06 4.13 12.26
C ALA A 70 -9.08 3.31 11.43
N GLY A 71 -9.07 3.48 10.10
CA GLY A 71 -8.12 2.84 9.18
C GLY A 71 -6.67 3.18 9.51
N ALA A 72 -6.39 4.47 9.70
CA ALA A 72 -5.05 4.94 10.04
C ALA A 72 -4.57 4.38 11.39
N ILE A 73 -5.44 4.35 12.40
CA ILE A 73 -5.14 3.79 13.72
C ILE A 73 -4.86 2.29 13.62
N VAL A 74 -5.71 1.54 12.90
CA VAL A 74 -5.55 0.09 12.76
C VAL A 74 -4.27 -0.24 12.00
N PHE A 75 -3.98 0.47 10.90
CA PHE A 75 -2.73 0.31 10.17
C PHE A 75 -1.52 0.58 11.07
N THR A 76 -1.51 1.71 11.77
CA THR A 76 -0.39 2.11 12.65
C THR A 76 -0.18 1.09 13.77
N ALA A 77 -1.27 0.61 14.39
CA ALA A 77 -1.19 -0.41 15.44
C ALA A 77 -0.68 -1.75 14.90
N LEU A 78 -1.12 -2.15 13.70
CA LEU A 78 -0.67 -3.37 13.06
C LEU A 78 0.81 -3.28 12.65
N SER A 79 1.23 -2.17 12.05
CA SER A 79 2.63 -1.88 11.71
C SER A 79 3.51 -1.98 12.97
N ALA A 80 3.13 -1.28 14.04
CA ALA A 80 3.85 -1.34 15.33
C ALA A 80 3.88 -2.76 15.95
N PHE A 81 2.83 -3.55 15.77
CA PHE A 81 2.80 -4.93 16.23
C PHE A 81 3.71 -5.85 15.41
N LEU A 82 3.70 -5.71 14.08
CA LEU A 82 4.56 -6.47 13.17
C LEU A 82 6.04 -6.15 13.40
N ASP A 83 6.37 -4.88 13.66
CA ASP A 83 7.70 -4.43 14.03
C ASP A 83 8.23 -5.12 15.28
N ARG A 84 7.38 -5.28 16.31
CA ARG A 84 7.74 -6.01 17.54
C ARG A 84 8.01 -7.49 17.26
N LEU A 85 7.22 -8.11 16.38
CA LEU A 85 7.40 -9.52 16.00
C LEU A 85 8.63 -9.76 15.13
N ALA A 86 9.05 -8.75 14.35
CA ALA A 86 10.23 -8.82 13.50
C ALA A 86 11.56 -8.68 14.28
N GLN A 87 11.52 -8.43 15.59
CA GLN A 87 12.71 -8.31 16.46
C GLN A 87 13.01 -9.52 17.37
N PRO A 88 13.11 -10.78 16.90
CA PRO A 88 13.67 -11.84 17.71
C PRO A 88 15.22 -11.80 17.62
N GLY A 89 15.87 -11.18 18.61
CA GLY A 89 17.22 -11.60 19.06
C GLY A 89 18.45 -11.17 18.24
N ARG A 90 18.51 -9.98 17.63
CA ARG A 90 19.80 -9.41 17.18
C ARG A 90 20.28 -8.33 18.15
N THR A 91 21.34 -8.65 18.87
CA THR A 91 22.40 -7.72 19.28
C THR A 91 23.02 -7.06 18.05
N SER A 92 22.23 -6.33 17.27
CA SER A 92 22.74 -5.46 16.24
C SER A 92 23.26 -4.24 16.97
N LYS A 93 24.59 -4.13 17.12
CA LYS A 93 25.23 -2.86 17.44
C LYS A 93 24.58 -1.81 16.55
N SER A 94 23.76 -0.95 17.16
CA SER A 94 23.30 0.28 16.55
C SER A 94 24.57 0.99 16.11
N LYS A 95 24.81 1.08 14.80
CA LYS A 95 25.71 2.13 14.33
C LYS A 95 25.12 3.44 14.87
N PRO A 96 25.90 4.25 15.61
CA PRO A 96 25.42 5.50 16.18
C PRO A 96 24.72 6.32 15.10
N ALA A 97 23.64 6.98 15.48
CA ALA A 97 22.79 7.78 14.61
C ALA A 97 23.49 9.01 13.99
N ASP A 98 24.78 9.21 14.27
CA ASP A 98 25.60 10.31 13.77
C ASP A 98 26.04 10.13 12.30
N GLU A 99 25.80 8.96 11.67
CA GLU A 99 26.27 8.65 10.30
C GLU A 99 25.13 8.48 9.28
N VAL A 100 23.88 8.82 9.62
CA VAL A 100 22.76 8.82 8.66
C VAL A 100 22.68 10.21 8.01
N GLN A 101 23.44 10.37 6.93
CA GLN A 101 23.40 11.58 6.13
C GLN A 101 22.03 11.69 5.44
N GLY A 102 21.19 12.61 5.92
CA GLY A 102 19.92 12.94 5.32
C GLY A 102 20.08 13.35 3.85
N SER A 103 19.00 13.27 3.08
CA SER A 103 19.01 13.72 1.68
C SER A 103 19.51 15.18 1.62
N PRO A 104 20.38 15.57 0.66
CA PRO A 104 21.03 16.89 0.61
C PRO A 104 20.10 18.12 0.48
N LYS A 105 18.78 17.93 0.55
CA LYS A 105 17.78 18.98 0.31
C LYS A 105 17.29 19.70 1.56
N LEU A 106 17.68 19.29 2.76
CA LEU A 106 17.22 19.85 4.02
C LEU A 106 18.33 19.84 5.08
N ASP A 107 19.50 20.38 4.74
CA ASP A 107 20.53 20.65 5.73
C ASP A 107 20.53 22.16 6.07
N THR A 108 19.76 22.49 7.10
CA THR A 108 19.94 23.71 7.87
C THR A 108 20.13 23.26 9.32
N ASP A 109 21.34 22.77 9.63
CA ASP A 109 21.79 22.38 10.97
C ASP A 109 21.04 23.15 12.08
N ALA A 110 20.48 22.42 13.05
CA ALA A 110 20.10 22.95 14.35
C ALA A 110 18.94 23.98 14.43
N ALA A 111 17.70 23.57 14.17
CA ALA A 111 16.57 24.22 14.86
C ALA A 111 16.34 23.55 16.24
N ALA A 112 17.20 23.89 17.20
CA ALA A 112 17.01 23.72 18.65
C ALA A 112 16.70 22.30 19.17
N SER A 113 17.73 21.60 19.62
CA SER A 113 17.59 20.37 20.39
C SER A 113 16.73 20.57 21.65
N ASP A 114 15.49 20.09 21.61
CA ASP A 114 14.98 19.19 22.64
C ASP A 114 14.01 18.19 22.01
N ARG A 115 14.41 16.91 22.03
CA ARG A 115 13.87 15.85 21.16
C ARG A 115 12.44 15.45 21.55
N ALA A 116 11.58 15.32 20.54
CA ALA A 116 10.77 14.12 20.32
C ALA A 116 10.24 14.04 18.88
N ALA A 117 10.89 13.21 18.06
CA ALA A 117 10.23 12.33 17.10
C ALA A 117 11.24 11.24 16.71
N THR A 118 11.13 10.06 17.32
CA THR A 118 11.73 8.84 16.76
C THR A 118 10.84 7.65 17.11
N SER A 119 10.16 7.15 16.08
CA SER A 119 9.81 5.74 15.85
C SER A 119 9.20 5.67 14.46
N ALA A 120 9.65 4.92 13.47
CA ALA A 120 10.84 4.10 13.34
C ALA A 120 11.06 3.93 11.83
N SER A 121 12.23 4.29 11.26
CA SER A 121 12.59 3.69 9.98
C SER A 121 13.10 2.27 10.27
N THR A 122 12.16 1.35 10.47
CA THR A 122 12.48 -0.04 10.79
C THR A 122 12.95 -0.72 9.52
N ARG A 123 14.26 -0.63 9.27
CA ARG A 123 15.04 -1.40 8.26
C ARG A 123 14.81 -2.93 8.26
N GLY A 124 13.96 -3.45 9.15
CA GLY A 124 13.67 -4.87 9.34
C GLY A 124 12.20 -5.28 9.17
N ALA A 125 11.25 -4.38 8.91
CA ALA A 125 9.82 -4.73 8.88
C ALA A 125 9.03 -4.24 7.66
N ALA A 126 9.63 -3.41 6.80
CA ALA A 126 8.97 -2.84 5.62
C ALA A 126 8.21 -3.89 4.78
N GLY A 127 8.79 -5.08 4.57
CA GLY A 127 8.12 -6.15 3.82
C GLY A 127 6.78 -6.63 4.42
N MET A 128 6.72 -6.84 5.73
CA MET A 128 5.48 -7.26 6.40
C MET A 128 4.49 -6.12 6.54
N ALA A 129 4.97 -4.89 6.76
CA ALA A 129 4.15 -3.69 6.78
C ALA A 129 3.49 -3.42 5.42
N LEU A 130 4.22 -3.62 4.31
CA LEU A 130 3.67 -3.52 2.95
C LEU A 130 2.60 -4.59 2.67
N LEU A 131 2.83 -5.85 3.08
CA LEU A 131 1.80 -6.88 2.96
C LEU A 131 0.54 -6.51 3.76
N ALA A 132 0.73 -5.94 4.96
CA ALA A 132 -0.37 -5.48 5.80
C ALA A 132 -1.11 -4.29 5.19
N ALA A 133 -0.38 -3.34 4.58
CA ALA A 133 -0.95 -2.20 3.84
C ALA A 133 -1.89 -2.71 2.76
N VAL A 134 -1.34 -3.45 1.78
CA VAL A 134 -2.05 -4.05 0.64
C VAL A 134 -3.27 -4.88 1.07
N THR A 135 -3.20 -5.53 2.22
CA THR A 135 -4.33 -6.32 2.72
C THR A 135 -5.43 -5.45 3.31
N LEU A 136 -5.06 -4.39 4.05
CA LEU A 136 -6.00 -3.52 4.76
C LEU A 136 -6.72 -2.55 3.82
N ASP A 137 -6.04 -2.00 2.83
CA ASP A 137 -6.64 -1.13 1.81
C ASP A 137 -7.24 -1.93 0.64
N GLY A 138 -6.56 -3.00 0.22
CA GLY A 138 -6.96 -3.80 -0.92
C GLY A 138 -8.28 -4.52 -0.70
N VAL A 139 -8.64 -4.94 0.52
CA VAL A 139 -9.95 -5.60 0.75
C VAL A 139 -11.11 -4.67 0.44
N PRO A 140 -11.25 -3.47 1.07
CA PRO A 140 -12.32 -2.56 0.70
C PRO A 140 -12.27 -2.12 -0.76
N GLU A 141 -11.08 -1.87 -1.31
CA GLU A 141 -10.92 -1.45 -2.72
C GLU A 141 -11.38 -2.53 -3.71
N ASN A 142 -11.02 -3.80 -3.46
CA ASN A 142 -11.45 -4.92 -4.30
C ASN A 142 -12.94 -5.23 -4.15
N VAL A 143 -13.54 -5.00 -2.96
CA VAL A 143 -15.01 -5.04 -2.82
C VAL A 143 -15.65 -3.97 -3.71
N ALA A 144 -15.15 -2.74 -3.70
CA ALA A 144 -15.68 -1.65 -4.52
C ALA A 144 -15.53 -1.94 -6.03
N LEU A 145 -14.40 -2.50 -6.47
CA LEU A 145 -14.22 -3.01 -7.83
C LEU A 145 -15.27 -4.08 -8.17
N GLY A 146 -15.57 -4.98 -7.24
CA GLY A 146 -16.62 -5.98 -7.43
C GLY A 146 -17.99 -5.37 -7.70
N ILE A 147 -18.34 -4.33 -6.94
CA ILE A 147 -19.63 -3.63 -7.04
C ILE A 147 -19.73 -2.87 -8.37
N SER A 148 -18.67 -2.15 -8.76
CA SER A 148 -18.65 -1.38 -10.02
C SER A 148 -18.74 -2.23 -11.28
N LEU A 149 -18.32 -3.50 -11.22
CA LEU A 149 -18.44 -4.44 -12.34
C LEU A 149 -19.89 -4.83 -12.67
N GLU A 150 -20.80 -4.81 -11.69
CA GLU A 150 -22.24 -5.05 -11.94
C GLU A 150 -22.93 -3.80 -12.53
N GLU A 151 -22.42 -2.60 -12.23
CA GLU A 151 -22.96 -1.33 -12.74
C GLU A 151 -22.54 -1.04 -14.19
N GLY A 152 -21.57 -1.80 -14.74
CA GLY A 152 -21.18 -1.74 -16.15
C GLY A 152 -20.28 -0.55 -16.54
N SER A 153 -19.79 0.22 -15.57
CA SER A 153 -18.93 1.40 -15.78
C SER A 153 -17.58 1.27 -15.07
N GLY A 154 -16.48 1.59 -15.76
CA GLY A 154 -15.18 1.91 -15.14
C GLY A 154 -14.33 0.74 -14.59
N GLY A 155 -14.83 -0.50 -14.60
CA GLY A 155 -14.11 -1.64 -13.99
C GLY A 155 -12.73 -1.94 -14.57
N LEU A 156 -12.47 -1.65 -15.86
CA LEU A 156 -11.16 -1.85 -16.49
C LEU A 156 -10.12 -0.81 -16.06
N ALA A 157 -10.53 0.43 -15.85
CA ALA A 157 -9.66 1.50 -15.37
C ALA A 157 -9.24 1.27 -13.92
N LEU A 158 -10.22 0.97 -13.05
CA LEU A 158 -9.95 0.65 -11.65
C LEU A 158 -9.09 -0.63 -11.52
N LEU A 159 -9.37 -1.66 -12.33
CA LEU A 159 -8.52 -2.85 -12.43
C LEU A 159 -7.07 -2.49 -12.79
N ALA A 160 -6.88 -1.61 -13.77
CA ALA A 160 -5.55 -1.19 -14.19
C ALA A 160 -4.84 -0.37 -13.10
N ALA A 161 -5.54 0.55 -12.43
CA ALA A 161 -5.01 1.34 -11.32
C ALA A 161 -4.56 0.44 -10.17
N ILE A 162 -5.42 -0.47 -9.72
CA ILE A 162 -5.13 -1.48 -8.70
C ILE A 162 -3.92 -2.34 -9.08
N PHE A 163 -3.82 -2.76 -10.34
CA PHE A 163 -2.68 -3.56 -10.78
C PHE A 163 -1.37 -2.76 -10.73
N VAL A 164 -1.41 -1.50 -11.18
CA VAL A 164 -0.28 -0.58 -11.27
C VAL A 164 0.29 -0.22 -9.89
N SER A 165 -0.55 -0.08 -8.87
CA SER A 165 -0.13 0.18 -7.49
C SER A 165 0.37 -1.08 -6.77
N ASN A 166 -0.36 -2.20 -6.90
CA ASN A 166 -0.06 -3.44 -6.17
C ASN A 166 1.22 -4.14 -6.63
N PHE A 167 1.56 -4.04 -7.92
CA PHE A 167 2.73 -4.72 -8.47
C PHE A 167 4.05 -4.23 -7.83
N PRO A 168 4.36 -2.92 -7.80
CA PRO A 168 5.54 -2.40 -7.10
C PRO A 168 5.58 -2.78 -5.62
N GLU A 169 4.46 -2.73 -4.91
CA GLU A 169 4.42 -2.99 -3.46
C GLU A 169 4.70 -4.45 -3.14
N ALA A 170 4.12 -5.38 -3.90
CA ALA A 170 4.41 -6.79 -3.75
C ALA A 170 5.87 -7.13 -4.08
N LEU A 171 6.42 -6.51 -5.13
CA LEU A 171 7.81 -6.68 -5.52
C LEU A 171 8.77 -6.16 -4.43
N VAL A 172 8.57 -4.93 -3.97
CA VAL A 172 9.40 -4.30 -2.94
C VAL A 172 9.23 -5.01 -1.61
N GLY A 173 8.00 -5.36 -1.23
CA GLY A 173 7.71 -6.06 0.01
C GLY A 173 8.29 -7.47 0.04
N ALA A 174 8.18 -8.23 -1.05
CA ALA A 174 8.81 -9.54 -1.16
C ALA A 174 10.35 -9.47 -1.16
N SER A 175 10.92 -8.50 -1.87
CA SER A 175 12.38 -8.24 -1.87
C SER A 175 12.87 -7.89 -0.45
N SER A 176 12.14 -7.04 0.27
CA SER A 176 12.41 -6.69 1.66
C SER A 176 12.35 -7.91 2.58
N MET A 177 11.28 -8.71 2.53
CA MET A 177 11.17 -9.96 3.31
C MET A 177 12.30 -10.94 3.01
N ARG A 178 12.72 -11.05 1.75
CA ARG A 178 13.85 -11.90 1.35
C ARG A 178 15.16 -11.41 1.96
N SER A 179 15.43 -10.10 1.91
CA SER A 179 16.62 -9.49 2.52
C SER A 179 16.66 -9.67 4.04
N GLN A 180 15.50 -9.83 4.68
CA GLN A 180 15.36 -10.17 6.10
C GLN A 180 15.55 -11.68 6.39
N GLY A 181 15.85 -12.49 5.37
CA GLY A 181 16.14 -13.92 5.52
C GLY A 181 14.90 -14.82 5.55
N ARG A 182 13.70 -14.31 5.23
CA ARG A 182 12.52 -15.17 5.08
C ARG A 182 12.68 -16.11 3.89
N LYS A 183 12.26 -17.36 4.05
CA LYS A 183 12.31 -18.38 2.99
C LYS A 183 11.40 -17.97 1.83
N ALA A 184 11.89 -18.12 0.60
CA ALA A 184 11.14 -17.85 -0.64
C ALA A 184 9.71 -18.42 -0.63
N GLY A 185 9.54 -19.70 -0.24
CA GLY A 185 8.22 -20.32 -0.16
C GLY A 185 7.27 -19.69 0.85
N SER A 186 7.78 -19.17 1.97
CA SER A 186 6.95 -18.44 2.94
C SER A 186 6.52 -17.09 2.42
N ILE A 187 7.39 -16.39 1.69
CA ILE A 187 7.06 -15.10 1.06
C ILE A 187 5.98 -15.31 0.00
N MET A 188 6.19 -16.28 -0.89
CA MET A 188 5.20 -16.62 -1.94
C MET A 188 3.85 -17.02 -1.35
N LEU A 189 3.84 -17.81 -0.26
CA LEU A 189 2.61 -18.19 0.41
C LEU A 189 1.85 -16.97 0.94
N LEU A 190 2.53 -16.05 1.63
CA LEU A 190 1.91 -14.85 2.20
C LEU A 190 1.26 -13.97 1.12
N TRP A 191 1.99 -13.67 0.04
CA TRP A 191 1.46 -12.89 -1.08
C TRP A 191 0.37 -13.61 -1.85
N SER A 192 0.44 -14.93 -1.97
CA SER A 192 -0.62 -15.72 -2.60
C SER A 192 -1.89 -15.77 -1.75
N VAL A 193 -1.77 -15.84 -0.42
CA VAL A 193 -2.91 -15.76 0.50
C VAL A 193 -3.57 -14.40 0.42
N CYS A 194 -2.78 -13.32 0.40
CA CYS A 194 -3.28 -11.97 0.17
C CYS A 194 -4.02 -11.87 -1.18
N ALA A 195 -3.41 -12.35 -2.26
CA ALA A 195 -4.05 -12.39 -3.58
C ALA A 195 -5.39 -13.13 -3.59
N VAL A 196 -5.46 -14.34 -3.02
CA VAL A 196 -6.72 -15.11 -2.93
C VAL A 196 -7.79 -14.35 -2.14
N LEU A 197 -7.38 -13.69 -1.05
CA LEU A 197 -8.26 -12.88 -0.23
C LEU A 197 -8.79 -11.65 -0.98
N LEU A 198 -7.98 -11.00 -1.82
CA LEU A 198 -8.43 -9.90 -2.69
C LEU A 198 -9.36 -10.40 -3.81
N VAL A 199 -9.10 -11.55 -4.43
CA VAL A 199 -10.06 -12.17 -5.37
C VAL A 199 -11.40 -12.43 -4.68
N ALA A 200 -11.38 -12.97 -3.46
CA ALA A 200 -12.59 -13.19 -2.69
C ALA A 200 -13.34 -11.88 -2.41
N ALA A 201 -12.62 -10.80 -2.11
CA ALA A 201 -13.21 -9.47 -1.93
C ALA A 201 -13.95 -8.98 -3.20
N VAL A 202 -13.36 -9.13 -4.39
CA VAL A 202 -14.04 -8.80 -5.67
C VAL A 202 -15.31 -9.63 -5.86
N VAL A 203 -15.25 -10.93 -5.59
CA VAL A 203 -16.41 -11.83 -5.73
C VAL A 203 -17.51 -11.47 -4.72
N LEU A 204 -17.14 -11.10 -3.50
CA LEU A 204 -18.08 -10.65 -2.48
C LEU A 204 -18.75 -9.33 -2.86
N GLY A 205 -17.97 -8.38 -3.40
CA GLY A 205 -18.47 -7.12 -3.95
C GLY A 205 -19.48 -7.32 -5.08
N ALA A 206 -19.11 -8.10 -6.09
CA ALA A 206 -19.96 -8.38 -7.25
C ALA A 206 -21.15 -9.30 -6.96
N GLY A 207 -21.17 -9.95 -5.80
CA GLY A 207 -22.17 -10.94 -5.43
C GLY A 207 -23.05 -10.43 -4.28
N PRO A 208 -22.87 -10.93 -3.05
CA PRO A 208 -23.73 -10.58 -1.92
C PRO A 208 -23.82 -9.08 -1.60
N LEU A 209 -22.77 -8.31 -1.91
CA LEU A 209 -22.70 -6.88 -1.58
C LEU A 209 -23.14 -5.97 -2.73
N SER A 210 -23.48 -6.51 -3.91
CA SER A 210 -23.87 -5.67 -5.06
C SER A 210 -25.19 -4.93 -4.84
N SER A 211 -26.05 -5.44 -3.94
CA SER A 211 -27.29 -4.79 -3.52
C SER A 211 -27.19 -4.07 -2.18
N ALA A 212 -25.97 -3.88 -1.64
CA ALA A 212 -25.78 -3.18 -0.38
C ALA A 212 -26.09 -1.69 -0.55
N GLU A 213 -26.66 -1.07 0.49
CA GLU A 213 -26.90 0.37 0.47
C GLU A 213 -25.55 1.12 0.39
N PRO A 214 -25.40 2.15 -0.47
CA PRO A 214 -24.13 2.88 -0.64
C PRO A 214 -23.51 3.35 0.68
N ALA A 215 -24.37 3.75 1.62
CA ALA A 215 -23.99 4.19 2.95
C ALA A 215 -23.30 3.09 3.81
N THR A 216 -23.39 1.82 3.41
CA THR A 216 -22.72 0.67 4.03
C THR A 216 -21.28 0.53 3.53
N ILE A 217 -21.03 0.86 2.26
CA ILE A 217 -19.73 0.74 1.59
C ILE A 217 -18.84 1.95 1.92
N SER A 218 -19.44 3.09 2.28
CA SER A 218 -18.70 4.30 2.66
C SER A 218 -17.70 4.09 3.79
N LEU A 219 -18.05 3.28 4.81
CA LEU A 219 -17.18 3.09 5.98
C LEU A 219 -15.95 2.21 5.65
N PRO A 220 -16.08 1.05 4.97
CA PRO A 220 -14.94 0.31 4.45
C PRO A 220 -14.04 1.13 3.52
N LEU A 221 -14.59 1.93 2.61
CA LEU A 221 -13.80 2.78 1.71
C LEU A 221 -13.01 3.83 2.48
N ALA A 222 -13.64 4.52 3.42
CA ALA A 222 -12.96 5.46 4.30
C ALA A 222 -11.88 4.78 5.14
N PHE A 223 -12.15 3.56 5.63
CA PHE A 223 -11.16 2.76 6.35
C PHE A 223 -9.93 2.44 5.47
N ALA A 224 -10.13 2.01 4.22
CA ALA A 224 -9.03 1.82 3.27
C ALA A 224 -8.26 3.12 3.05
N ALA A 225 -8.93 4.25 2.83
CA ALA A 225 -8.27 5.55 2.72
C ALA A 225 -7.38 5.86 3.94
N GLY A 226 -7.88 5.56 5.14
CA GLY A 226 -7.10 5.64 6.38
C GLY A 226 -5.86 4.75 6.40
N ALA A 227 -5.99 3.50 5.95
CA ALA A 227 -4.88 2.57 5.87
C ALA A 227 -3.83 3.04 4.85
N VAL A 228 -4.25 3.50 3.66
CA VAL A 228 -3.39 4.03 2.60
C VAL A 228 -2.61 5.26 3.08
N ILE A 229 -3.27 6.26 3.67
CA ILE A 229 -2.57 7.48 4.10
C ILE A 229 -1.55 7.18 5.22
N ALA A 230 -1.88 6.26 6.12
CA ALA A 230 -0.96 5.83 7.16
C ALA A 230 0.21 5.00 6.61
N SER A 231 -0.03 4.10 5.66
CA SER A 231 1.03 3.30 5.03
C SER A 231 1.97 4.14 4.17
N LEU A 232 1.44 5.16 3.49
CA LEU A 232 2.21 6.17 2.76
C LEU A 232 3.19 6.89 3.68
N ALA A 233 2.70 7.35 4.83
CA ALA A 233 3.48 8.10 5.80
C ALA A 233 4.50 7.24 6.57
N ASP A 234 4.09 6.04 6.99
CA ASP A 234 4.88 5.19 7.90
C ASP A 234 5.88 4.30 7.14
N THR A 235 5.55 3.85 5.93
CA THR A 235 6.31 2.81 5.22
C THR A 235 6.79 3.26 3.83
N LEU A 236 5.88 3.64 2.93
CA LEU A 236 6.21 3.82 1.51
C LEU A 236 7.14 5.01 1.25
N MET A 237 6.79 6.19 1.80
CA MET A 237 7.58 7.40 1.60
C MET A 237 8.97 7.29 2.26
N PRO A 238 9.11 6.88 3.54
CA PRO A 238 10.42 6.71 4.15
C PRO A 238 11.36 5.80 3.35
N GLU A 239 10.86 4.63 2.92
CA GLU A 239 11.65 3.63 2.18
C GLU A 239 12.05 4.16 0.79
N ALA A 240 11.14 4.85 0.10
CA ALA A 240 11.44 5.49 -1.18
C ALA A 240 12.52 6.57 -1.05
N TYR A 241 12.43 7.44 -0.03
CA TYR A 241 13.40 8.52 0.18
C TYR A 241 14.78 8.03 0.64
N GLU A 242 14.85 6.92 1.38
CA GLU A 242 16.13 6.36 1.85
C GLU A 242 17.04 5.92 0.68
N HIS A 243 16.46 5.46 -0.43
CA HIS A 243 17.21 4.79 -1.49
C HIS A 243 17.05 5.38 -2.90
N GLY A 244 16.05 6.23 -3.16
CA GLY A 244 15.72 6.67 -4.52
C GLY A 244 16.36 7.98 -4.98
N GLY A 245 16.85 8.83 -4.07
CA GLY A 245 17.44 10.13 -4.44
C GLY A 245 16.47 11.05 -5.20
N PRO A 246 16.94 11.94 -6.10
CA PRO A 246 16.09 12.91 -6.80
C PRO A 246 14.99 12.30 -7.67
N ALA A 247 15.16 11.06 -8.13
CA ALA A 247 14.21 10.37 -8.99
C ALA A 247 12.87 10.07 -8.29
N VAL A 248 12.86 10.03 -6.95
CA VAL A 248 11.64 9.77 -6.14
C VAL A 248 10.54 10.75 -6.48
N ALA A 249 10.84 12.06 -6.49
CA ALA A 249 9.85 13.09 -6.74
C ALA A 249 9.21 12.97 -8.14
N LEU A 250 10.03 12.75 -9.17
CA LEU A 250 9.55 12.59 -10.54
C LEU A 250 8.74 11.30 -10.70
N SER A 251 9.17 10.24 -10.05
CA SER A 251 8.50 8.94 -10.09
C SER A 251 7.15 8.97 -9.36
N THR A 252 7.06 9.64 -8.21
CA THR A 252 5.78 9.90 -7.52
C THR A 252 4.84 10.74 -8.38
N ALA A 253 5.34 11.81 -9.01
CA ALA A 253 4.52 12.60 -9.94
C ALA A 253 4.02 11.76 -11.13
N ALA A 254 4.89 10.90 -11.69
CA ALA A 254 4.51 10.01 -12.78
C ALA A 254 3.44 8.99 -12.37
N GLY A 255 3.56 8.40 -11.18
CA GLY A 255 2.56 7.48 -10.63
C GLY A 255 1.22 8.16 -10.40
N PHE A 256 1.23 9.36 -9.83
CA PHE A 256 0.03 10.18 -9.63
C PHE A 256 -0.66 10.48 -10.97
N VAL A 257 0.09 10.98 -11.96
CA VAL A 257 -0.44 11.34 -13.29
C VAL A 257 -1.00 10.12 -14.01
N LEU A 258 -0.29 8.98 -13.98
CA LEU A 258 -0.77 7.76 -14.61
C LEU A 258 -2.07 7.29 -13.95
N SER A 259 -2.09 7.18 -12.62
CA SER A 259 -3.27 6.72 -11.88
C SER A 259 -4.47 7.65 -12.11
N PHE A 260 -4.24 8.96 -12.10
CA PHE A 260 -5.31 9.93 -12.36
C PHE A 260 -5.78 9.87 -13.81
N THR A 261 -4.89 9.65 -14.77
CA THR A 261 -5.29 9.48 -16.17
C THR A 261 -6.11 8.22 -16.36
N LEU A 262 -5.77 7.13 -15.65
CA LEU A 262 -6.54 5.90 -15.66
C LEU A 262 -7.94 6.11 -15.07
N SER A 263 -8.06 6.88 -13.98
CA SER A 263 -9.36 7.13 -13.35
C SER A 263 -10.33 7.98 -14.18
N LEU A 264 -9.87 8.62 -15.26
CA LEU A 264 -10.72 9.39 -16.18
C LEU A 264 -11.42 8.55 -17.26
N VAL A 265 -11.07 7.27 -17.42
CA VAL A 265 -11.51 6.38 -18.51
C VAL A 265 -12.52 5.36 -18.01
#